data_AF-A0A955N7I4-F1
#
_entry.id   AF-A0A955N7I4-F1
#
_cell.length_a   1.000
_cell.length_b   1.000
_cell.length_c   1.000
_cell.angle_alpha   90.00
_cell.angle_beta   90.00
_cell.angle_gamma   90.00
#
_symmetry.space_group_name_H-M   'P 1'
#
loop_
_entity.id
_entity.type
_entity.pdbx_description
1 polymer ?
#
loop_
_entity_poly.entity_id
_entity_poly.type
_entity_poly.pdbx_seq_one_letter_code
_entity_poly.pdbx_strand_id
1 'polypeptide(L)'
;MPGLLKFGSFLALLFLPALAMAAGGAEIQAMSVEYRDVPGIGSRNLVWVVAQQHLLLAGFVLGVPIFAWICELVGWKTKEQRYDKLAKEFTKLLTSAYATTALFGGILLFLLIGLYPKLMAYLTDMFFPSFLIYCLLFLLETATLY
;
A
#
# COMPACT_ATOMS: atom_id res chain seq x y z
N MET A 1 -36.09 14.23 -27.22
CA MET A 1 -34.66 13.84 -27.07
C MET A 1 -33.81 14.77 -26.16
N PRO A 2 -34.30 15.36 -25.04
CA PRO A 2 -33.46 16.24 -24.19
C PRO A 2 -32.69 15.53 -23.06
N GLY A 3 -32.90 14.24 -22.82
CA GLY A 3 -32.28 13.50 -21.71
C GLY A 3 -30.83 13.07 -21.96
N LEU A 4 -30.48 12.76 -23.21
CA LEU A 4 -29.17 12.21 -23.57
C LEU A 4 -28.05 13.26 -23.53
N LEU A 5 -28.35 14.50 -23.94
CA LEU A 5 -27.42 15.62 -23.84
C LEU A 5 -27.16 16.04 -22.38
N LYS A 6 -28.16 15.94 -21.50
CA LYS A 6 -28.00 16.21 -20.07
C LYS A 6 -27.14 15.13 -19.39
N PHE A 7 -27.32 13.87 -19.78
CA PHE A 7 -26.50 12.76 -19.27
C PHE A 7 -25.04 12.86 -19.75
N GLY A 8 -24.82 13.21 -21.02
CA GLY A 8 -23.47 13.44 -21.55
C GLY A 8 -22.76 14.63 -20.89
N SER A 9 -23.47 15.71 -20.62
CA SER A 9 -22.94 16.88 -19.90
C SER A 9 -22.61 16.56 -18.43
N PHE A 10 -23.42 15.72 -17.78
CA PHE A 10 -23.14 15.25 -16.42
C PHE A 10 -21.93 14.32 -16.35
N LEU A 11 -21.77 13.42 -17.33
CA LEU A 11 -20.58 12.58 -17.45
C LEU A 11 -19.33 13.42 -17.73
N ALA A 12 -19.43 14.40 -18.61
CA ALA A 12 -18.33 15.33 -18.88
C ALA A 12 -17.95 16.12 -17.61
N LEU A 13 -18.91 16.61 -16.83
CA LEU A 13 -18.65 17.29 -15.55
C LEU A 13 -18.02 16.40 -14.48
N LEU A 14 -18.25 15.09 -14.51
CA LEU A 14 -17.61 14.13 -13.62
C LEU A 14 -16.19 13.73 -14.06
N PHE A 15 -15.95 13.63 -15.37
CA PHE A 15 -14.67 13.18 -15.93
C PHE A 15 -13.69 14.33 -16.24
N LEU A 16 -14.18 15.54 -16.50
CA LEU A 16 -13.34 16.71 -16.80
C LEU A 16 -12.50 17.17 -15.60
N PRO A 17 -12.98 17.13 -14.33
CA PRO A 17 -12.13 17.36 -13.17
C PRO A 17 -11.08 16.25 -13.00
N ALA A 18 -11.41 14.99 -13.30
CA ALA A 18 -10.44 13.90 -13.27
C ALA A 18 -9.35 14.07 -14.33
N LEU A 19 -9.71 14.56 -15.52
CA LEU A 19 -8.76 14.89 -16.59
C LEU A 19 -7.97 16.17 -16.29
N ALA A 20 -8.56 17.16 -15.65
CA ALA A 20 -7.89 18.38 -15.19
C ALA A 20 -6.92 18.10 -14.02
N MET A 21 -7.26 17.17 -13.13
CA MET A 21 -6.36 16.66 -12.08
C MET A 21 -5.27 15.75 -12.64
N ALA A 22 -5.50 15.10 -13.80
CA ALA A 22 -4.46 14.41 -14.55
C ALA A 22 -3.54 15.37 -15.33
N ALA A 23 -4.06 16.52 -15.79
CA ALA A 23 -3.32 17.54 -16.52
C ALA A 23 -2.63 18.59 -15.62
N GLY A 24 -3.05 18.75 -14.37
CA GLY A 24 -2.50 19.71 -13.40
C GLY A 24 -1.14 19.35 -12.80
N GLY A 25 -0.43 18.37 -13.35
CA GLY A 25 0.92 17.99 -12.92
C GLY A 25 2.06 18.73 -13.64
N ALA A 26 1.75 19.71 -14.48
CA ALA A 26 2.72 20.45 -15.29
C ALA A 26 2.93 21.88 -14.79
N GLU A 27 3.35 22.05 -13.53
CA GLU A 27 4.07 23.27 -13.13
C GLU A 27 5.57 22.95 -13.07
N ILE A 28 6.28 23.47 -14.08
CA ILE A 28 7.73 23.44 -14.19
C ILE A 28 8.29 24.43 -13.17
N GLN A 29 8.53 23.95 -11.96
CA GLN A 29 9.50 24.57 -11.08
C GLN A 29 10.77 23.73 -11.20
N ALA A 30 11.73 24.24 -11.96
CA ALA A 30 13.07 23.69 -12.09
C ALA A 30 13.82 23.82 -10.76
N MET A 31 13.39 23.04 -9.77
CA MET A 31 14.20 22.71 -8.60
C MET A 31 15.25 21.72 -9.07
N SER A 32 16.53 22.05 -8.85
CA SER A 32 17.69 21.20 -9.12
C SER A 32 17.36 19.71 -9.05
N VAL A 33 17.57 18.96 -10.14
CA VAL A 33 17.26 17.53 -10.26
C VAL A 33 17.70 16.77 -9.01
N GLU A 34 16.74 16.45 -8.14
CA GLU A 34 16.99 15.82 -6.84
C GLU A 34 16.58 14.35 -6.78
N TYR A 35 15.90 13.87 -7.82
CA TYR A 35 15.55 12.46 -8.03
C TYR A 35 15.87 12.07 -9.47
N ARG A 36 16.06 10.77 -9.73
CA ARG A 36 16.33 10.25 -11.08
C ARG A 36 15.04 9.98 -11.82
N ASP A 37 14.85 10.63 -12.97
CA ASP A 37 13.67 10.43 -13.81
C ASP A 37 13.75 9.17 -14.67
N VAL A 38 12.64 8.43 -14.73
CA VAL A 38 12.45 7.32 -15.66
C VAL A 38 11.71 7.83 -16.91
N PRO A 39 12.27 7.70 -18.12
CA PRO A 39 11.63 8.18 -19.34
C PRO A 39 10.31 7.44 -19.60
N GLY A 40 9.25 8.20 -19.94
CA GLY A 40 7.94 7.70 -20.34
C GLY A 40 6.85 7.73 -19.26
N ILE A 41 7.14 7.24 -18.05
CA ILE A 41 6.14 7.14 -16.96
C ILE A 41 6.36 8.20 -15.87
N GLY A 42 7.60 8.64 -15.66
CA GLY A 42 8.00 9.49 -14.55
C GLY A 42 8.15 8.69 -13.24
N SER A 43 9.22 8.93 -12.48
CA SER A 43 9.53 8.13 -11.29
C SER A 43 8.48 8.29 -10.19
N ARG A 44 7.81 9.44 -10.12
CA ARG A 44 6.74 9.69 -9.17
C ARG A 44 5.54 8.76 -9.38
N ASN A 45 5.09 8.60 -10.62
CA ASN A 45 3.95 7.74 -10.94
C ASN A 45 4.30 6.27 -10.71
N LEU A 46 5.51 5.87 -11.09
CA LEU A 46 6.00 4.51 -10.90
C LEU A 46 6.09 4.15 -9.40
N VAL A 47 6.69 5.02 -8.58
CA VAL A 47 6.73 4.83 -7.12
C VAL A 47 5.33 4.86 -6.53
N TRP A 48 4.45 5.75 -6.97
CA TRP A 48 3.08 5.83 -6.48
C TRP A 48 2.28 4.54 -6.74
N VAL A 49 2.33 3.97 -7.94
CA VAL A 49 1.61 2.73 -8.26
C VAL A 49 2.09 1.57 -7.38
N VAL A 50 3.41 1.41 -7.23
CA VAL A 50 3.98 0.34 -6.39
C VAL A 50 3.68 0.58 -4.91
N ALA A 51 3.82 1.81 -4.43
CA ALA A 51 3.52 2.18 -3.04
C ALA A 51 2.04 1.95 -2.72
N GLN A 52 1.13 2.33 -3.63
CA GLN A 52 -0.30 2.14 -3.44
C GLN A 52 -0.65 0.65 -3.36
N GLN A 53 -0.09 -0.17 -4.26
CA GLN A 53 -0.30 -1.61 -4.22
C GLN A 53 0.22 -2.22 -2.91
N HIS A 54 1.39 -1.80 -2.45
CA HIS A 54 1.96 -2.24 -1.17
C HIS A 54 1.08 -1.83 0.01
N LEU A 55 0.59 -0.59 0.05
CA LEU A 55 -0.25 -0.09 1.15
C LEU A 55 -1.62 -0.79 1.21
N LEU A 56 -2.25 -1.06 0.07
CA LEU A 56 -3.52 -1.79 0.04
C LEU A 56 -3.37 -3.22 0.59
N LEU A 57 -2.27 -3.90 0.24
CA LEU A 57 -1.98 -5.24 0.75
C LEU A 57 -1.54 -5.21 2.22
N ALA A 58 -0.76 -4.20 2.64
CA ALA A 58 -0.35 -4.02 4.03
C ALA A 58 -1.55 -3.77 4.95
N GLY A 59 -2.52 -2.96 4.53
CA GLY A 59 -3.76 -2.74 5.28
C GLY A 59 -4.56 -4.03 5.48
N PHE A 60 -4.62 -4.89 4.46
CA PHE A 60 -5.25 -6.21 4.57
C PHE A 60 -4.48 -7.13 5.55
N VAL A 61 -3.16 -7.20 5.43
CA VAL A 61 -2.30 -8.02 6.30
C VAL A 61 -2.37 -7.59 7.77
N LEU A 62 -2.52 -6.30 8.07
CA LEU A 62 -2.69 -5.81 9.44
C LEU A 62 -4.11 -6.05 9.99
N GLY A 63 -5.13 -5.96 9.13
CA GLY A 63 -6.53 -6.12 9.56
C GLY A 63 -6.92 -7.56 9.90
N VAL A 64 -6.42 -8.54 9.15
CA VAL A 64 -6.81 -9.95 9.29
C VAL A 64 -6.39 -10.58 10.63
N PRO A 65 -5.16 -10.41 11.16
CA PRO A 65 -4.77 -10.91 12.48
C PRO A 65 -5.66 -10.39 13.61
N ILE A 66 -5.99 -9.10 13.57
CA ILE A 66 -6.87 -8.47 14.56
C ILE A 66 -8.27 -9.11 14.48
N PHE A 67 -8.78 -9.32 13.26
CA PHE A 67 -10.06 -9.99 13.05
C PHE A 67 -10.06 -11.46 13.52
N ALA A 68 -9.00 -12.21 13.22
CA ALA A 68 -8.83 -13.60 13.64
C ALA A 68 -8.80 -13.70 15.18
N TRP A 69 -8.05 -12.82 15.84
CA TRP A 69 -7.99 -12.74 17.30
C TRP A 69 -9.35 -12.44 17.93
N ILE A 70 -10.12 -11.51 17.36
CA ILE A 70 -11.49 -11.22 17.83
C ILE A 70 -12.40 -12.45 17.64
N CYS A 71 -12.31 -13.12 16.50
CA CYS A 71 -13.10 -14.33 16.23
C CYS A 71 -12.77 -15.47 17.19
N GLU A 72 -11.50 -15.64 17.56
CA GLU A 72 -11.07 -16.63 18.56
C GLU A 72 -11.59 -16.28 19.97
N LEU A 73 -11.57 -15.01 20.35
CA LEU A 73 -12.09 -14.54 21.64
C LEU A 73 -13.62 -14.75 21.74
N VAL A 74 -14.35 -14.46 20.65
CA VAL A 74 -15.79 -14.74 20.56
C VAL A 74 -16.07 -16.25 20.51
N GLY A 75 -15.29 -17.01 19.75
CA GLY A 75 -15.37 -18.47 19.68
C GLY A 75 -15.19 -19.13 21.04
N TRP A 76 -14.22 -18.67 21.83
CA TRP A 76 -13.98 -19.14 23.19
C TRP A 76 -15.14 -18.84 24.13
N LYS A 77 -15.72 -17.63 24.03
CA LYS A 77 -16.85 -17.21 24.89
C LYS A 77 -18.16 -17.92 24.53
N THR A 78 -18.45 -18.11 23.25
CA THR A 78 -19.71 -18.70 22.77
C THR A 78 -19.62 -20.22 22.59
N LYS A 79 -18.42 -20.80 22.61
CA LYS A 79 -18.12 -22.22 22.29
C LYS A 79 -18.61 -22.67 20.90
N GLU A 80 -18.78 -21.71 19.99
CA GLU A 80 -19.26 -21.91 18.63
C GLU A 80 -18.09 -22.16 17.68
N GLN A 81 -17.96 -23.40 17.19
CA GLN A 81 -16.89 -23.85 16.29
C GLN A 81 -16.83 -23.11 14.95
N ARG A 82 -17.89 -22.37 14.59
CA ARG A 82 -17.96 -21.59 13.35
C ARG A 82 -16.95 -20.44 13.33
N TYR A 83 -16.74 -19.76 14.46
CA TYR A 83 -15.82 -18.63 14.55
C TYR A 83 -14.36 -19.08 14.51
N ASP A 84 -14.04 -20.21 15.15
CA ASP A 84 -12.72 -20.84 15.06
C ASP A 84 -12.38 -21.29 13.64
N LYS A 85 -13.34 -21.87 12.92
CA LYS A 85 -13.16 -22.23 11.51
C LYS A 85 -12.91 -20.99 10.66
N LEU A 86 -13.67 -19.92 10.90
CA LEU A 86 -13.52 -18.67 10.16
C LEU A 86 -12.13 -18.06 10.36
N ALA A 87 -11.66 -17.97 11.62
CA ALA A 87 -10.33 -17.49 11.95
C ALA A 87 -9.23 -18.29 11.22
N LYS A 88 -9.32 -19.62 11.25
CA LYS A 88 -8.34 -20.51 10.57
C LYS A 88 -8.30 -20.30 9.06
N GLU A 89 -9.44 -20.16 8.39
CA GLU A 89 -9.46 -19.93 6.94
C GLU A 89 -8.88 -18.56 6.58
N PHE A 90 -9.13 -17.52 7.38
CA PHE A 90 -8.52 -16.21 7.17
C PHE A 90 -7.01 -16.21 7.42
N THR A 91 -6.51 -16.93 8.43
CA THR A 91 -5.07 -17.07 8.66
C THR A 91 -4.37 -17.77 7.50
N LYS A 92 -4.99 -18.78 6.87
CA LYS A 92 -4.43 -19.40 5.66
C LYS A 92 -4.28 -18.41 4.50
N LEU A 93 -5.26 -17.52 4.32
CA LEU A 93 -5.21 -16.48 3.29
C LEU A 93 -4.13 -15.43 3.58
N LEU A 94 -3.95 -15.10 4.87
CA LEU A 94 -2.96 -14.14 5.37
C LEU A 94 -1.53 -14.54 4.98
N THR A 95 -1.17 -15.81 5.08
CA THR A 95 0.16 -16.35 4.74
C THR A 95 0.58 -15.95 3.31
N SER A 96 -0.29 -16.13 2.32
CA SER A 96 0.01 -15.77 0.93
C SER A 96 0.01 -14.26 0.68
N ALA A 97 -0.90 -13.53 1.36
CA ALA A 97 -0.98 -12.09 1.26
C ALA A 97 0.27 -11.41 1.84
N TYR A 98 0.77 -11.91 2.97
CA TYR A 98 1.98 -11.43 3.64
C TYR A 98 3.21 -11.52 2.72
N ALA A 99 3.42 -12.68 2.09
CA ALA A 99 4.51 -12.87 1.15
C ALA A 99 4.44 -11.88 -0.03
N THR A 100 3.24 -11.67 -0.57
CA THR A 100 3.01 -10.72 -1.67
C THR A 100 3.28 -9.28 -1.22
N THR A 101 2.82 -8.88 -0.04
CA THR A 101 3.10 -7.56 0.55
C THR A 101 4.60 -7.33 0.73
N ALA A 102 5.32 -8.33 1.25
CA ALA A 102 6.77 -8.27 1.45
C ALA A 102 7.52 -8.12 0.11
N LEU A 103 7.11 -8.83 -0.94
CA LEU A 103 7.67 -8.68 -2.28
C LEU A 103 7.48 -7.26 -2.82
N PHE A 104 6.26 -6.71 -2.75
CA PHE A 104 6.00 -5.33 -3.19
C PHE A 104 6.74 -4.29 -2.33
N GLY A 105 6.91 -4.55 -1.03
CA GLY A 105 7.70 -3.69 -0.14
C GLY A 105 9.18 -3.69 -0.49
N GLY A 106 9.74 -4.85 -0.81
CA GLY A 106 11.11 -4.97 -1.30
C GLY A 106 11.30 -4.26 -2.65
N ILE A 107 10.39 -4.44 -3.59
CA ILE A 107 10.40 -3.73 -4.88
C ILE A 107 10.35 -2.21 -4.65
N LEU A 108 9.46 -1.74 -3.76
CA LEU A 108 9.35 -0.33 -3.39
C LEU A 108 10.67 0.20 -2.81
N LEU A 109 11.31 -0.55 -1.90
CA LEU A 109 12.60 -0.19 -1.32
C LEU A 109 13.67 0.00 -2.41
N PHE A 110 13.81 -0.96 -3.33
CA PHE A 110 14.76 -0.86 -4.44
C PHE A 110 14.48 0.33 -5.35
N LEU A 111 13.20 0.60 -5.65
CA LEU A 111 12.78 1.78 -6.41
C LEU A 111 13.18 3.08 -5.72
N LEU A 112 12.96 3.21 -4.40
CA LEU A 112 13.31 4.43 -3.68
C LEU A 112 14.82 4.62 -3.56
N ILE A 113 15.59 3.56 -3.33
CA ILE A 113 17.06 3.65 -3.32
C ILE A 113 17.59 4.08 -4.70
N GLY A 114 17.03 3.52 -5.77
CA GLY A 114 17.46 3.83 -7.14
C GLY A 114 17.04 5.20 -7.65
N LEU A 115 15.77 5.58 -7.43
CA LEU A 115 15.15 6.78 -7.99
C LEU A 115 15.23 7.99 -7.05
N TYR A 116 15.25 7.79 -5.73
CA TYR A 116 15.25 8.83 -4.70
C TYR A 116 16.39 8.67 -3.67
N PRO A 117 17.67 8.72 -4.09
CA PRO A 117 18.81 8.42 -3.21
C PRO A 117 18.99 9.41 -2.05
N LYS A 118 18.71 10.71 -2.24
CA LYS A 118 18.81 11.70 -1.16
C LYS A 118 17.74 11.51 -0.09
N LEU A 119 16.49 11.20 -0.50
CA LEU A 119 15.40 10.89 0.43
C LEU A 119 15.78 9.69 1.30
N MET A 120 16.34 8.64 0.69
CA MET A 120 16.77 7.45 1.42
C MET A 120 17.94 7.71 2.37
N ALA A 121 18.91 8.53 1.98
CA ALA A 121 19.99 8.94 2.87
C ALA A 121 19.46 9.70 4.09
N TYR A 122 18.54 10.66 3.87
CA TYR A 122 17.92 11.44 4.95
C TYR A 122 17.07 10.57 5.89
N LEU A 123 16.23 9.68 5.33
CA LEU A 123 15.41 8.78 6.12
C LEU A 123 16.26 7.79 6.91
N THR A 124 17.32 7.24 6.30
CA THR A 124 18.18 6.27 6.99
C THR A 124 18.92 6.92 8.15
N ASP A 125 19.48 8.12 7.98
CA ASP A 125 20.22 8.82 9.04
C ASP A 125 19.34 9.09 10.29
N MET A 126 18.12 9.57 10.08
CA MET A 126 17.19 9.89 11.17
C MET A 126 16.50 8.64 11.75
N PHE A 127 16.08 7.69 10.92
CA PHE A 127 15.24 6.57 11.31
C PHE A 127 15.99 5.25 11.50
N PHE A 128 17.33 5.22 11.42
CA PHE A 128 18.12 3.99 11.59
C PHE A 128 17.72 3.16 12.84
N PRO A 129 17.57 3.76 14.04
CA PRO A 129 17.17 3.00 15.22
C PRO A 129 15.78 2.39 15.09
N SER A 130 14.84 3.15 14.51
CA SER A 130 13.47 2.71 14.27
C SER A 130 13.40 1.59 13.23
N PHE A 131 14.23 1.62 12.19
CA PHE A 131 14.31 0.54 11.19
C PHE A 131 14.76 -0.78 11.80
N LEU A 132 15.72 -0.77 12.73
CA LEU A 132 16.17 -1.98 13.41
C LEU A 132 15.05 -2.59 14.27
N ILE A 133 14.35 -1.76 15.04
CA ILE A 133 13.20 -2.21 15.86
C ILE A 133 12.10 -2.77 14.95
N TYR A 134 11.80 -2.07 13.86
CA TYR A 134 10.81 -2.52 12.88
C TYR A 134 11.17 -3.88 12.27
N CYS A 135 12.43 -4.07 11.85
CA CYS A 135 12.90 -5.36 11.33
C CYS A 135 12.78 -6.49 12.36
N LEU A 136 13.12 -6.23 13.64
CA LEU A 136 12.96 -7.23 14.71
C LEU A 136 11.49 -7.59 14.96
N LEU A 137 10.61 -6.59 15.01
CA LEU A 137 9.17 -6.82 15.18
C LEU A 137 8.58 -7.59 14.00
N PHE A 138 9.00 -7.28 12.78
CA PHE A 138 8.55 -7.96 11.56
C PHE A 138 9.01 -9.43 11.53
N LEU A 139 10.25 -9.72 11.96
CA LEU A 139 10.74 -11.09 12.08
C LEU A 139 10.01 -11.87 13.17
N LEU A 140 9.75 -11.24 14.32
CA LEU A 140 8.97 -11.84 15.41
C LEU A 140 7.55 -12.14 14.94
N GLU A 141 6.90 -11.20 14.26
CA GLU A 141 5.58 -11.38 13.69
C GLU A 141 5.56 -12.53 12.68
N THR A 142 6.53 -12.57 11.75
CA THR A 142 6.65 -13.67 10.78
C THR A 142 6.81 -15.02 11.49
N ALA A 143 7.67 -15.11 12.50
CA ALA A 143 7.93 -16.34 13.23
C ALA A 143 6.76 -16.80 14.12
N THR A 144 5.85 -15.88 14.49
CA THR A 144 4.67 -16.20 15.29
C THR A 144 3.46 -16.56 14.42
N LEU A 145 3.37 -16.01 13.20
CA LEU A 145 2.29 -16.26 12.26
C LEU A 145 2.49 -17.49 11.37
N TYR A 146 3.74 -17.90 11.13
CA TYR A 146 4.10 -19.12 10.37
C TYR A 146 4.43 -20.28 11.30
#